data_AF-A0A0D1DRQ6-F1
#
_entry.id   AF-A0A0D1DRQ6-F1
#
_cell.length_a   1.000
_cell.length_b   1.000
_cell.length_c   1.000
_cell.angle_alpha   90.00
_cell.angle_beta   90.00
_cell.angle_gamma   90.00
#
_symmetry.space_group_name_H-M   'P 1'
#
loop_
_entity.id
_entity.type
_entity.pdbx_description
1 polymer ?
#
loop_
_entity_poly.entity_id
_entity_poly.type
_entity_poly.pdbx_seq_one_letter_code
_entity_poly.pdbx_strand_id
1 'polypeptide(L)'
;MSQQLKTQLEHAGVEQDTAYYIGRYTISGLQYGCLAATPLYLIQVARGRGRGFSVRSLARYNWTVPLTGACAGSVGGYATASQLDHASLSAKSSHLRLDAARVRQDDLHLIGSVIGALVLPAVLLTRVGLVNGLLGGAGVGGSIGLLTNYVQKFNSPADAIANIQSETKHAWDSATNSANDIKHAARKSL
;
A
#
# COMPACT_ATOMS: atom_id res chain seq x y z
N MET A 1 -15.90 -19.80 -32.17
CA MET A 1 -15.53 -18.56 -31.47
C MET A 1 -14.48 -17.86 -32.32
N SER A 2 -14.84 -16.76 -33.00
CA SER A 2 -14.02 -16.13 -34.04
C SER A 2 -12.72 -15.56 -33.46
N GLN A 3 -11.61 -15.63 -34.22
CA GLN A 3 -10.31 -15.09 -33.81
C GLN A 3 -10.38 -13.61 -33.41
N GLN A 4 -11.21 -12.82 -34.09
CA GLN A 4 -11.46 -11.42 -33.76
C GLN A 4 -11.99 -11.22 -32.33
N LEU A 5 -12.82 -12.13 -31.83
CA LEU A 5 -13.39 -12.05 -30.49
C LEU A 5 -12.34 -12.35 -29.41
N LYS A 6 -11.40 -13.26 -29.69
CA LYS A 6 -10.24 -13.53 -28.83
C LYS A 6 -9.30 -12.33 -28.75
N THR A 7 -8.97 -11.72 -29.89
CA THR A 7 -8.09 -10.55 -29.94
C THR A 7 -8.68 -9.34 -29.22
N GLN A 8 -10.00 -9.09 -29.37
CA GLN A 8 -10.65 -8.01 -28.62
C GLN A 8 -10.71 -8.27 -27.11
N LEU A 9 -10.96 -9.51 -26.67
CA LEU A 9 -10.91 -9.89 -25.26
C LEU A 9 -9.50 -9.72 -24.67
N GLU A 10 -8.46 -10.07 -25.42
CA GLU A 10 -7.07 -9.93 -25.00
C GLU A 10 -6.66 -8.46 -24.86
N HIS A 11 -7.03 -7.61 -25.83
CA HIS A 11 -6.81 -6.16 -25.75
C HIS A 11 -7.57 -5.52 -24.56
N ALA A 12 -8.83 -5.89 -24.35
CA ALA A 12 -9.62 -5.39 -23.22
C ALA A 12 -9.01 -5.82 -21.87
N GLY A 13 -8.51 -7.06 -21.78
CA GLY A 13 -7.83 -7.56 -20.58
C GLY A 13 -6.52 -6.82 -20.28
N VAL A 14 -5.71 -6.56 -21.32
CA VAL A 14 -4.46 -5.80 -21.20
C VAL A 14 -4.72 -4.35 -20.76
N GLU A 15 -5.74 -3.70 -21.33
CA GLU A 15 -6.10 -2.33 -20.95
C GLU A 15 -6.54 -2.26 -19.48
N GLN A 16 -7.39 -3.20 -19.06
CA GLN A 16 -7.86 -3.28 -17.67
C GLN A 16 -6.72 -3.54 -16.68
N ASP A 17 -5.81 -4.46 -17.01
CA ASP A 17 -4.66 -4.75 -16.16
C ASP A 17 -3.67 -3.58 -16.09
N THR A 18 -3.51 -2.84 -17.19
CA THR A 18 -2.67 -1.63 -17.25
C THR A 18 -3.27 -0.51 -16.40
N ALA A 19 -4.56 -0.22 -16.56
CA ALA A 19 -5.27 0.78 -15.77
C ALA A 19 -5.25 0.45 -14.27
N TYR A 20 -5.45 -0.82 -13.92
CA TYR A 20 -5.36 -1.30 -12.54
C TYR A 20 -3.93 -1.12 -11.98
N TYR A 21 -2.92 -1.46 -12.76
CA TYR A 21 -1.52 -1.32 -12.37
C TYR A 21 -1.13 0.15 -12.14
N ILE A 22 -1.47 1.04 -13.08
CA ILE A 22 -1.22 2.48 -12.95
C ILE A 22 -1.94 3.05 -11.73
N GLY A 23 -3.23 2.76 -11.58
CA GLY A 23 -4.02 3.20 -10.43
C GLY A 23 -3.41 2.75 -9.10
N ARG A 24 -2.82 1.55 -9.05
CA ARG A 24 -2.12 1.05 -7.86
C ARG A 24 -0.88 1.88 -7.52
N TYR A 25 -0.10 2.27 -8.51
CA TYR A 25 1.07 3.14 -8.30
C TYR A 25 0.66 4.56 -7.90
N THR A 26 -0.44 5.08 -8.45
CA THR A 26 -1.04 6.35 -8.02
C THR A 26 -1.40 6.33 -6.54
N ILE A 27 -2.14 5.31 -6.08
CA ILE A 27 -2.56 5.18 -4.68
C ILE A 27 -1.34 5.03 -3.77
N SER A 28 -0.35 4.24 -4.18
CA SER A 28 0.89 4.08 -3.42
C SER A 28 1.64 5.41 -3.30
N GLY A 29 1.76 6.17 -4.39
CA GLY A 29 2.38 7.49 -4.39
C GLY A 29 1.65 8.49 -3.50
N LEU A 30 0.31 8.44 -3.46
CA LEU A 30 -0.50 9.23 -2.54
C LEU A 30 -0.19 8.88 -1.08
N GLN A 31 -0.19 7.60 -0.74
CA GLN A 31 0.09 7.12 0.63
C GLN A 31 1.49 7.52 1.12
N TYR A 32 2.51 7.37 0.28
CA TYR A 32 3.87 7.84 0.59
C TYR A 32 3.92 9.36 0.72
N GLY A 33 3.20 10.08 -0.13
CA GLY A 33 3.08 11.53 -0.01
C GLY A 33 2.39 11.97 1.28
N CYS A 34 1.36 11.27 1.76
CA CYS A 34 0.72 11.51 3.07
C CYS A 34 1.71 11.33 4.21
N LEU A 35 2.47 10.22 4.20
CA LEU A 35 3.51 9.96 5.20
C LEU A 35 4.64 11.00 5.17
N ALA A 36 5.06 11.44 3.98
CA ALA A 36 6.15 12.38 3.81
C ALA A 36 5.74 13.85 4.06
N ALA A 37 4.46 14.19 3.95
CA ALA A 37 4.01 15.58 4.03
C ALA A 37 4.38 16.29 5.34
N THR A 38 4.13 15.62 6.47
CA THR A 38 4.40 16.15 7.81
C THR A 38 5.91 16.32 8.09
N PRO A 39 6.79 15.32 7.86
CA PRO A 39 8.23 15.51 8.07
C PRO A 39 8.84 16.51 7.07
N LEU A 40 8.40 16.55 5.80
CA LEU A 40 8.88 17.55 4.84
C LEU A 40 8.55 18.97 5.29
N TYR A 41 7.35 19.19 5.82
CA TYR A 41 6.97 20.48 6.38
C TYR A 41 7.84 20.86 7.60
N LEU A 42 8.09 19.92 8.52
CA LEU A 42 8.94 20.16 9.70
C LEU A 42 10.37 20.52 9.31
N ILE A 43 10.96 19.81 8.34
CA ILE A 43 12.28 20.14 7.79
C ILE A 43 12.28 21.55 7.20
N GLN A 44 11.22 21.94 6.49
CA GLN A 44 11.13 23.26 5.87
C GLN A 44 11.02 24.40 6.89
N VAL A 45 10.30 24.17 7.99
CA VAL A 45 10.24 25.09 9.14
C VAL A 45 11.60 25.17 9.83
N ALA A 46 12.25 24.03 10.08
CA ALA A 46 13.56 23.96 10.73
C ALA A 46 14.67 24.63 9.91
N ARG A 47 14.59 24.59 8.58
CA ARG A 47 15.52 25.28 7.67
C ARG A 47 15.27 26.79 7.55
N GLY A 48 14.35 27.35 8.34
CA GLY A 48 14.06 28.79 8.36
C GLY A 48 13.44 29.33 7.06
N ARG A 49 12.97 28.46 6.16
CA ARG A 49 12.49 28.84 4.81
C ARG A 49 11.02 29.31 4.80
N GLY A 50 10.47 29.68 5.96
CA GLY A 50 9.05 30.09 6.12
C GLY A 50 8.77 30.92 7.38
N ARG A 51 7.57 31.52 7.45
CA ARG A 51 7.06 32.26 8.62
C ARG A 51 6.64 31.31 9.75
N GLY A 52 7.61 30.77 10.50
CA GLY A 52 7.36 29.95 11.70
C GLY A 52 6.43 28.75 11.51
N PHE A 53 6.07 28.09 12.61
CA PHE A 53 5.10 26.98 12.56
C PHE A 53 3.68 27.53 12.39
N SER A 54 3.03 27.22 11.28
CA SER A 54 1.62 27.53 11.02
C SER A 54 0.81 26.27 10.71
N VAL A 55 -0.29 26.08 11.45
CA VAL A 55 -1.25 24.98 11.24
C VAL A 55 -1.87 25.04 9.84
N ARG A 56 -2.08 26.25 9.29
CA ARG A 56 -2.58 26.44 7.92
C ARG A 56 -1.57 25.94 6.88
N SER A 57 -0.28 26.15 7.11
CA SER A 57 0.77 25.67 6.22
C SER A 57 0.92 24.15 6.31
N LEU A 58 0.89 23.59 7.53
CA LEU A 58 0.91 22.14 7.74
C LEU A 58 -0.24 21.44 7.00
N ALA A 59 -1.46 21.98 7.10
CA ALA A 59 -2.62 21.44 6.41
C ALA A 59 -2.48 21.52 4.89
N ARG A 60 -1.87 22.59 4.35
CA ARG A 60 -1.59 22.70 2.91
C ARG A 60 -0.60 21.65 2.44
N TYR A 61 0.51 21.45 3.14
CA TYR A 61 1.50 20.42 2.80
C TYR A 61 0.87 19.02 2.81
N ASN A 62 -0.02 18.76 3.77
CA ASN A 62 -0.73 17.49 3.89
C ASN A 62 -1.77 17.22 2.80
N TRP A 63 -2.02 18.13 1.86
CA TRP A 63 -2.79 17.79 0.66
C TRP A 63 -2.00 18.02 -0.64
N THR A 64 -1.08 18.99 -0.68
CA THR A 64 -0.27 19.23 -1.88
C THR A 64 0.80 18.17 -2.09
N VAL A 65 1.46 17.70 -1.02
CA VAL A 65 2.50 16.66 -1.12
C VAL A 65 1.90 15.30 -1.51
N PRO A 66 0.78 14.82 -0.92
CA PRO A 66 0.11 13.60 -1.39
C PRO A 66 -0.35 13.69 -2.83
N LEU A 67 -0.88 14.84 -3.26
CA LEU A 67 -1.31 15.04 -4.64
C LEU A 67 -0.13 14.97 -5.61
N THR A 68 1.01 15.58 -5.23
CA THR A 68 2.25 15.50 -6.02
C THR A 68 2.77 14.05 -6.06
N GLY A 69 2.71 13.33 -4.94
CA GLY A 69 3.05 11.91 -4.85
C GLY A 69 2.16 11.03 -5.73
N ALA A 70 0.85 11.31 -5.78
CA ALA A 70 -0.10 10.62 -6.65
C ALA A 70 0.22 10.86 -8.13
N CYS A 71 0.52 12.10 -8.53
CA CYS A 71 0.95 12.42 -9.88
C CYS A 71 2.25 11.69 -10.24
N ALA A 72 3.27 11.76 -9.38
CA ALA A 72 4.54 11.06 -9.59
C ALA A 72 4.36 9.54 -9.66
N GLY A 73 3.52 8.97 -8.80
CA GLY A 73 3.16 7.56 -8.80
C GLY A 73 2.47 7.15 -10.10
N SER A 74 1.53 7.96 -10.60
CA SER A 74 0.83 7.69 -11.87
C SER A 74 1.80 7.67 -13.06
N VAL A 75 2.70 8.65 -13.13
CA VAL A 75 3.72 8.74 -14.18
C VAL A 75 4.69 7.55 -14.09
N GLY A 76 5.15 7.21 -12.88
CA GLY A 76 6.00 6.04 -12.68
C GLY A 76 5.30 4.72 -13.01
N GLY A 77 4.01 4.59 -12.68
CA GLY A 77 3.18 3.44 -13.01
C GLY A 77 2.99 3.30 -14.52
N TYR A 78 2.76 4.41 -15.22
CA TYR A 78 2.66 4.42 -16.68
C TYR A 78 3.99 4.04 -17.35
N ALA A 79 5.10 4.65 -16.91
CA ALA A 79 6.42 4.36 -17.44
C ALA A 79 6.82 2.90 -17.23
N THR A 80 6.55 2.34 -16.04
CA THR A 80 6.80 0.92 -15.77
C THR A 80 5.87 0.04 -16.59
N ALA A 81 4.57 0.30 -16.63
CA ALA A 81 3.62 -0.47 -17.45
C ALA A 81 4.01 -0.50 -18.93
N SER A 82 4.55 0.60 -19.47
CA SER A 82 5.00 0.67 -20.87
C SER A 82 6.23 -0.19 -21.18
N GLN A 83 6.97 -0.65 -20.17
CA GLN A 83 8.16 -1.50 -20.30
C GLN A 83 7.90 -2.97 -19.98
N LEU A 84 6.72 -3.32 -19.45
CA LEU A 84 6.38 -4.70 -19.09
C LEU A 84 5.69 -5.43 -20.24
N ASP A 85 6.01 -6.71 -20.40
CA ASP A 85 5.32 -7.62 -21.30
C ASP A 85 3.95 -8.04 -20.75
N HIS A 86 2.97 -8.33 -21.62
CA HIS A 86 1.57 -8.55 -21.25
C HIS A 86 1.37 -9.69 -20.22
N ALA A 87 2.12 -10.78 -20.37
CA ALA A 87 2.08 -11.91 -19.43
C ALA A 87 2.58 -11.49 -18.03
N SER A 88 3.62 -10.66 -17.98
CA SER A 88 4.19 -10.17 -16.72
C SER A 88 3.31 -9.13 -16.03
N LEU A 89 2.61 -8.31 -16.83
CA LEU A 89 1.64 -7.33 -16.34
C LEU A 89 0.42 -8.02 -15.72
N SER A 90 -0.13 -9.03 -16.40
CA SER A 90 -1.27 -9.79 -15.89
C SER A 90 -0.93 -10.62 -14.65
N ALA A 91 0.27 -11.23 -14.60
CA ALA A 91 0.75 -11.93 -13.41
C ALA A 91 0.92 -10.98 -12.21
N LYS A 92 1.45 -9.76 -12.44
CA LYS A 92 1.57 -8.74 -11.39
C LYS A 92 0.22 -8.17 -10.97
N SER A 93 -0.72 -7.94 -11.91
CA SER A 93 -2.06 -7.43 -11.59
C SER A 93 -2.84 -8.44 -10.75
N SER A 94 -2.78 -9.72 -11.10
CA SER A 94 -3.43 -10.80 -10.35
C SER A 94 -2.82 -11.00 -8.96
N HIS A 95 -1.48 -10.96 -8.81
CA HIS A 95 -0.84 -10.96 -7.49
C HIS A 95 -1.26 -9.73 -6.65
N LEU A 96 -1.36 -8.55 -7.27
CA LEU A 96 -1.82 -7.34 -6.58
C LEU A 96 -3.29 -7.38 -6.17
N ARG A 97 -4.14 -8.17 -6.85
CA ARG A 97 -5.55 -8.39 -6.46
C ARG A 97 -5.67 -9.34 -5.27
N LEU A 98 -4.71 -10.25 -5.08
CA LEU A 98 -4.74 -11.28 -4.04
C LEU A 98 -4.05 -10.85 -2.73
N ASP A 99 -3.43 -9.68 -2.69
CA ASP A 99 -2.71 -9.19 -1.50
C ASP A 99 -3.66 -8.61 -0.44
N ALA A 100 -4.11 -9.47 0.47
CA ALA A 100 -5.00 -9.10 1.58
C ALA A 100 -4.36 -8.11 2.57
N ALA A 101 -3.02 -8.14 2.74
CA ALA A 101 -2.33 -7.22 3.64
C ALA A 101 -2.37 -5.78 3.10
N ARG A 102 -2.34 -5.63 1.77
CA ARG A 102 -2.51 -4.33 1.11
C ARG A 102 -3.93 -3.78 1.20
N VAL A 103 -4.94 -4.62 1.04
CA VAL A 103 -6.35 -4.20 1.20
C VAL A 103 -6.56 -3.61 2.60
N ARG A 104 -6.09 -4.31 3.64
CA ARG A 104 -6.17 -3.83 5.03
C ARG A 104 -5.43 -2.51 5.24
N GLN A 105 -4.28 -2.31 4.60
CA GLN A 105 -3.55 -1.05 4.65
C GLN A 105 -4.36 0.12 4.06
N ASP A 106 -4.99 -0.11 2.91
CA ASP A 106 -5.80 0.89 2.22
C ASP A 106 -7.04 1.27 3.04
N ASP A 107 -7.70 0.29 3.66
CA ASP A 107 -8.85 0.51 4.54
C ASP A 107 -8.49 1.41 5.72
N LEU A 108 -7.37 1.12 6.40
CA LEU A 108 -6.91 1.92 7.54
C LEU A 108 -6.53 3.35 7.12
N HIS A 109 -5.91 3.51 5.94
CA HIS A 109 -5.66 4.83 5.36
C HIS A 109 -6.96 5.58 5.06
N LEU A 110 -7.97 4.91 4.49
CA LEU A 110 -9.26 5.54 4.18
C LEU A 110 -10.02 5.93 5.45
N ILE A 111 -10.12 5.05 6.44
CA ILE A 111 -10.76 5.34 7.73
C ILE A 111 -10.05 6.51 8.41
N GLY A 112 -8.72 6.45 8.49
CA GLY A 112 -7.92 7.52 9.05
C GLY A 112 -8.16 8.84 8.32
N SER A 113 -8.16 8.81 6.99
CA SER A 113 -8.40 9.98 6.14
C SER A 113 -9.78 10.61 6.38
N VAL A 114 -10.85 9.81 6.41
CA VAL A 114 -12.21 10.31 6.68
C VAL A 114 -12.30 10.93 8.08
N ILE A 115 -11.77 10.25 9.10
CA ILE A 115 -11.77 10.77 10.47
C ILE A 115 -10.97 12.07 10.55
N GLY A 116 -9.77 12.10 9.98
CA GLY A 116 -8.92 13.30 9.95
C GLY A 116 -9.57 14.46 9.20
N ALA A 117 -10.22 14.18 8.07
CA ALA A 117 -10.94 15.18 7.28
C ALA A 117 -12.12 15.78 8.04
N LEU A 118 -12.77 15.03 8.93
CA LEU A 118 -13.86 15.54 9.76
C LEU A 118 -13.34 16.28 11.00
N VAL A 119 -12.36 15.70 11.70
CA VAL A 119 -11.85 16.22 12.98
C VAL A 119 -11.01 17.49 12.80
N LEU A 120 -10.14 17.53 11.79
CA LEU A 120 -9.21 18.64 11.60
C LEU A 120 -9.91 19.98 11.33
N PRO A 121 -10.90 20.10 10.42
CA PRO A 121 -11.68 21.31 10.32
C PRO A 121 -12.55 21.51 11.56
N ALA A 122 -13.21 20.49 12.12
CA ALA A 122 -14.06 20.65 13.31
C ALA A 122 -13.34 21.32 14.49
N VAL A 123 -12.05 21.00 14.70
CA VAL A 123 -11.25 21.55 15.81
C VAL A 123 -10.51 22.83 15.42
N LEU A 124 -10.09 22.99 14.16
CA LEU A 124 -9.19 24.07 13.71
C LEU A 124 -9.82 25.03 12.67
N LEU A 125 -11.15 25.01 12.54
CA LEU A 125 -11.95 25.69 11.51
C LEU A 125 -11.62 27.19 11.37
N THR A 126 -11.35 27.89 12.47
CA THR A 126 -11.07 29.33 12.48
C THR A 126 -9.65 29.69 11.98
N ARG A 127 -8.70 28.74 11.93
CA ARG A 127 -7.30 29.02 11.56
C ARG A 127 -6.88 28.49 10.19
N VAL A 128 -7.48 27.38 9.74
CA VAL A 128 -7.01 26.66 8.54
C VAL A 128 -7.87 26.93 7.31
N GLY A 129 -9.17 27.16 7.50
CA GLY A 129 -10.16 27.24 6.44
C GLY A 129 -10.65 25.85 5.97
N LEU A 130 -11.85 25.80 5.42
CA LEU A 130 -12.61 24.56 5.19
C LEU A 130 -11.92 23.59 4.21
N VAL A 131 -11.44 24.10 3.07
CA VAL A 131 -10.78 23.29 2.02
C VAL A 131 -9.45 22.72 2.51
N ASN A 132 -8.60 23.54 3.13
CA ASN A 132 -7.32 23.07 3.67
C ASN A 132 -7.53 22.15 4.88
N GLY A 133 -8.58 22.37 5.67
CA GLY A 133 -8.94 21.52 6.80
C GLY A 133 -9.39 20.13 6.37
N LEU A 134 -10.30 20.05 5.38
CA LEU A 134 -10.78 18.78 4.83
C LEU A 134 -9.65 18.00 4.16
N LEU A 135 -8.95 18.61 3.19
CA LEU A 135 -7.94 17.93 2.40
C LEU A 135 -6.66 17.66 3.21
N GLY A 136 -6.24 18.61 4.04
CA GLY A 136 -5.10 18.43 4.94
C GLY A 136 -5.41 17.44 6.06
N GLY A 137 -6.65 17.44 6.56
CA GLY A 137 -7.15 16.47 7.53
C GLY A 137 -7.17 15.05 6.96
N ALA A 138 -7.60 14.90 5.70
CA ALA A 138 -7.53 13.64 4.96
C ALA A 138 -6.10 13.09 4.88
N GLY A 139 -5.12 13.93 4.54
CA GLY A 139 -3.72 13.51 4.47
C GLY A 139 -3.10 13.14 5.83
N VAL A 140 -3.35 13.96 6.86
CA VAL A 140 -2.86 13.67 8.23
C VAL A 140 -3.52 12.41 8.79
N GLY A 141 -4.85 12.31 8.67
CA GLY A 141 -5.59 11.15 9.14
C GLY A 141 -5.19 9.87 8.41
N GLY A 142 -5.01 9.95 7.09
CA GLY A 142 -4.56 8.82 6.28
C GLY A 142 -3.15 8.35 6.66
N SER A 143 -2.22 9.27 6.88
CA SER A 143 -0.85 8.91 7.33
C SER A 143 -0.83 8.28 8.72
N ILE A 144 -1.68 8.72 9.65
CA ILE A 144 -1.86 8.07 10.96
C ILE A 144 -2.38 6.64 10.77
N GLY A 145 -3.40 6.43 9.92
CA GLY A 145 -3.93 5.10 9.62
C GLY A 145 -2.88 4.14 9.03
N LEU A 146 -2.03 4.64 8.13
CA LEU A 146 -0.88 3.88 7.60
C LEU A 146 0.14 3.55 8.69
N LEU A 147 0.48 4.52 9.53
CA LEU A 147 1.42 4.32 10.62
C LEU A 147 0.90 3.26 11.59
N THR A 148 -0.40 3.26 11.92
CA THR A 148 -1.04 2.23 12.72
C THR A 148 -0.93 0.85 12.07
N ASN A 149 -1.11 0.75 10.75
CA ASN A 149 -0.91 -0.51 10.03
C ASN A 149 0.55 -1.00 10.12
N TYR A 150 1.53 -0.10 9.95
CA TYR A 150 2.94 -0.43 10.11
C TYR A 150 3.26 -0.87 11.55
N VAL A 151 2.77 -0.13 12.54
CA VAL A 151 2.96 -0.48 13.96
C VAL A 151 2.32 -1.83 14.28
N GLN A 152 1.10 -2.12 13.81
CA GLN A 152 0.49 -3.46 13.97
C GLN A 152 1.33 -4.54 13.32
N LYS A 153 1.87 -4.29 12.13
CA LYS A 153 2.75 -5.24 11.42
C LYS A 153 4.07 -5.50 12.18
N PHE A 154 4.63 -4.49 12.84
CA PHE A 154 5.85 -4.62 13.64
C PHE A 154 5.60 -5.14 15.07
N ASN A 155 4.43 -4.84 15.66
CA ASN A 155 3.99 -5.32 16.98
C ASN A 155 3.24 -6.66 16.93
N SER A 156 3.22 -7.33 15.78
CA SER A 156 2.82 -8.74 15.65
C SER A 156 4.02 -9.71 15.61
N PRO A 157 5.03 -9.66 16.53
CA PRO A 157 6.01 -10.74 16.61
C PRO A 157 5.34 -12.06 17.01
N ALA A 158 4.16 -12.02 17.65
CA ALA A 158 3.36 -13.21 17.94
C ALA A 158 2.85 -13.92 16.66
N ASP A 159 2.41 -13.17 15.64
CA ASP A 159 1.91 -13.77 14.39
C ASP A 159 3.05 -14.23 13.47
N ALA A 160 4.19 -13.52 13.49
CA ALA A 160 5.39 -13.93 12.78
C ALA A 160 5.99 -15.22 13.37
N ILE A 161 6.07 -15.31 14.71
CA ILE A 161 6.54 -16.52 15.40
C ILE A 161 5.54 -17.67 15.23
N ALA A 162 4.23 -17.41 15.27
CA ALA A 162 3.21 -18.44 15.04
C ALA A 162 3.27 -19.03 13.62
N ASN A 163 3.45 -18.19 12.59
CA ASN A 163 3.60 -18.66 11.21
C ASN A 163 4.91 -19.44 11.02
N ILE A 164 6.04 -18.93 11.51
CA ILE A 164 7.34 -19.61 11.45
C ILE A 164 7.29 -20.96 12.19
N GLN A 165 6.62 -21.02 13.34
CA GLN A 165 6.44 -22.24 14.12
C GLN A 165 5.54 -23.25 13.40
N SER A 166 4.48 -22.80 12.73
CA SER A 166 3.61 -23.69 11.94
C SER A 166 4.34 -24.28 10.72
N GLU A 167 5.14 -23.45 10.04
CA GLU A 167 5.87 -23.83 8.83
C GLU A 167 7.03 -24.79 9.15
N THR A 168 7.76 -24.53 10.24
CA THR A 168 8.80 -25.45 10.75
C THR A 168 8.23 -26.76 11.24
N LYS A 169 7.06 -26.76 11.89
CA LYS A 169 6.39 -28.00 12.34
C LYS A 169 5.95 -28.86 11.15
N HIS A 170 5.36 -28.25 10.12
CA HIS A 170 4.99 -28.98 8.89
C HIS A 170 6.21 -29.55 8.14
N ALA A 171 7.31 -28.78 8.05
CA ALA A 171 8.55 -29.26 7.45
C ALA A 171 9.18 -30.42 8.24
N TRP A 172 9.16 -30.35 9.57
CA TRP A 172 9.66 -31.40 10.45
C TRP A 172 8.83 -32.69 10.37
N ASP A 173 7.51 -32.56 10.33
CA ASP A 173 6.60 -33.71 10.19
C ASP A 173 6.77 -34.38 8.83
N SER A 174 6.95 -33.60 7.75
CA SER A 174 7.24 -34.12 6.41
C SER A 174 8.59 -34.85 6.33
N ALA A 175 9.63 -34.32 6.99
CA ALA A 175 10.94 -34.95 7.04
C ALA A 175 10.91 -36.25 7.86
N THR A 176 10.19 -36.24 8.98
CA THR A 176 10.02 -37.42 9.86
C THR A 176 9.26 -38.52 9.14
N ASN A 177 8.19 -38.18 8.42
CA ASN A 177 7.44 -39.15 7.63
C ASN A 177 8.29 -39.73 6.49
N SER A 178 9.06 -38.90 5.78
CA SER A 178 9.99 -39.35 4.74
C SER A 178 11.07 -40.29 5.28
N ALA A 179 11.61 -40.00 6.47
CA ALA A 179 12.60 -40.87 7.11
C ALA A 179 12.02 -42.21 7.56
N ASN A 180 10.78 -42.22 8.06
CA ASN A 180 10.08 -43.44 8.43
C ASN A 180 9.73 -44.29 7.20
N ASP A 181 9.33 -43.69 6.10
CA ASP A 181 9.05 -44.40 4.84
C ASP A 181 10.31 -45.09 4.29
N ILE A 182 11.46 -44.41 4.33
CA ILE A 182 12.75 -44.99 3.94
C ILE A 182 13.14 -46.15 4.86
N LYS A 183 12.95 -46.00 6.18
CA LYS A 183 13.24 -47.05 7.16
C LYS A 183 12.33 -48.27 6.98
N HIS A 184 11.06 -48.07 6.65
CA HIS A 184 10.11 -49.13 6.35
C HIS A 184 10.41 -49.82 5.01
N ALA A 185 10.83 -49.07 3.99
CA ALA A 185 11.28 -49.63 2.71
C ALA A 185 12.53 -50.51 2.89
N ALA A 186 13.53 -50.04 3.63
CA ALA A 186 14.77 -50.78 3.91
C ALA A 186 14.54 -52.06 4.74
N ARG A 187 13.54 -52.05 5.63
CA ARG A 187 13.16 -53.24 6.43
C ARG A 187 12.37 -54.28 5.63
N LYS A 188 11.75 -53.88 4.52
CA LYS A 188 10.98 -54.78 3.64
C LYS A 188 11.84 -55.43 2.55
N SER A 189 13.06 -54.93 2.34
CA SER A 189 14.06 -55.44 1.40
C SER A 189 15.10 -56.39 2.05
N LEU A 190 14.95 -56.70 3.33
CA LEU A 190 15.67 -57.74 4.08
C LEU A 190 14.72 -58.91 4.37
#